data_AF-A0A4R7LDP6-F1
#
_entry.id   AF-A0A4R7LDP6-F1
#
_cell.length_a   1.000
_cell.length_b   1.000
_cell.length_c   1.000
_cell.angle_alpha   90.00
_cell.angle_beta   90.00
_cell.angle_gamma   90.00
#
_symmetry.space_group_name_H-M   'P 1'
#
loop_
_entity.id
_entity.type
_entity.pdbx_description
1 polymer ?
#
loop_
_entity_poly.entity_id
_entity_poly.type
_entity_poly.pdbx_seq_one_letter_code
_entity_poly.pdbx_strand_id
1 'polypeptide(L)'
;MPDSLLPLAIAAAYLALVNLITYILFAFDKRRGRVRGRRISESNLLLWSAVGGTPAAKLAQKRLRHKTVKQPFARQLNAIIWVQILIVVFIAFPQVRALLWQALTFVKGLN
;
A
#
# COMPACT_ATOMS: atom_id res chain seq x y z
N MET A 1 -29.28 15.71 0.43
CA MET A 1 -28.10 15.32 1.23
C MET A 1 -26.96 14.79 0.32
N PRO A 2 -26.35 15.63 -0.54
CA PRO A 2 -25.17 15.26 -1.34
C PRO A 2 -23.84 15.31 -0.55
N ASP A 3 -23.85 15.94 0.62
CA ASP A 3 -22.66 16.29 1.40
C ASP A 3 -21.93 15.07 1.98
N SER A 4 -22.62 13.93 2.13
CA SER A 4 -22.06 12.66 2.59
C SER A 4 -21.22 11.92 1.53
N LEU A 5 -21.38 12.27 0.25
CA LEU A 5 -20.63 11.66 -0.86
C LEU A 5 -19.33 12.39 -1.17
N LEU A 6 -19.22 13.66 -0.76
CA LEU A 6 -18.04 14.49 -1.02
C LEU A 6 -16.75 13.89 -0.44
N PRO A 7 -16.70 13.40 0.82
CA PRO A 7 -15.50 12.76 1.37
C PRO A 7 -15.10 11.49 0.60
N LEU A 8 -16.09 10.70 0.17
CA LEU A 8 -15.85 9.47 -0.58
C LEU A 8 -15.31 9.77 -1.98
N ALA A 9 -15.85 10.78 -2.66
CA ALA A 9 -15.37 11.23 -3.95
C ALA A 9 -13.92 11.75 -3.88
N ILE A 10 -13.59 12.53 -2.85
CA ILE A 10 -12.23 13.02 -2.62
C ILE A 10 -11.27 11.85 -2.37
N ALA A 11 -11.66 10.89 -1.52
CA ALA A 11 -10.85 9.70 -1.25
C ALA A 11 -10.63 8.86 -2.53
N ALA A 12 -11.67 8.67 -3.34
CA ALA A 12 -11.58 7.93 -4.60
C ALA A 12 -10.66 8.64 -5.62
N ALA A 13 -10.80 9.97 -5.78
CA ALA A 13 -9.95 10.76 -6.66
C ALA A 13 -8.48 10.74 -6.22
N TYR A 14 -8.23 10.89 -4.91
CA TYR A 14 -6.91 10.76 -4.31
C TYR A 14 -6.30 9.39 -4.61
N LEU A 15 -7.02 8.30 -4.33
CA LEU A 15 -6.53 6.93 -4.58
C LEU A 15 -6.26 6.69 -6.06
N ALA A 16 -7.14 7.16 -6.95
CA ALA A 16 -6.95 7.06 -8.39
C ALA A 16 -5.66 7.77 -8.84
N LEU A 17 -5.43 8.99 -8.37
CA LEU A 17 -4.24 9.78 -8.68
C LEU A 17 -2.97 9.10 -8.16
N VAL A 18 -2.95 8.67 -6.90
CA VAL A 18 -1.80 7.98 -6.29
C VAL A 18 -1.49 6.68 -7.04
N ASN A 19 -2.51 5.90 -7.43
CA ASN A 19 -2.33 4.68 -8.20
C ASN A 19 -1.77 4.97 -9.61
N LEU A 20 -2.25 6.02 -10.27
CA LEU A 20 -1.74 6.44 -11.57
C LEU A 20 -0.26 6.86 -11.49
N ILE A 21 0.09 7.72 -10.54
CA ILE A 21 1.47 8.16 -10.29
C ILE A 21 2.36 6.96 -10.01
N THR A 22 1.92 6.05 -9.13
CA THR A 22 2.69 4.85 -8.76
C THR A 22 2.98 3.98 -9.98
N TYR A 23 1.97 3.72 -10.83
CA TYR A 23 2.18 2.94 -12.05
C TYR A 23 3.19 3.61 -13.01
N ILE A 24 3.07 4.93 -13.18
CA ILE A 24 3.98 5.71 -14.05
C ILE A 24 5.41 5.63 -13.54
N LEU A 25 5.64 5.77 -12.22
CA LEU A 25 6.99 5.69 -11.64
C LEU A 25 7.64 4.33 -11.89
N PHE A 26 6.89 3.23 -11.75
CA PHE A 26 7.40 1.89 -12.08
C PHE A 26 7.71 1.73 -13.58
N ALA A 27 6.83 2.26 -14.46
CA ALA A 27 7.06 2.25 -15.90
C ALA A 27 8.31 3.05 -16.28
N PHE A 28 8.51 4.21 -15.65
CA PHE A 28 9.64 5.08 -15.87
C PHE A 28 10.95 4.46 -15.39
N ASP A 29 10.97 3.84 -14.20
CA ASP A 29 12.15 3.14 -13.69
C ASP A 29 12.59 2.02 -14.66
N LYS A 30 11.63 1.24 -15.16
CA LYS A 30 11.92 0.20 -16.17
C LYS A 30 12.51 0.78 -17.46
N ARG A 31 11.99 1.91 -17.96
CA ARG A 31 12.52 2.58 -19.15
C ARG A 31 13.94 3.10 -18.92
N ARG A 32 14.18 3.77 -17.80
CA ARG A 32 15.53 4.27 -17.42
C ARG A 32 16.55 3.14 -17.27
N GLY A 33 16.13 1.99 -16.78
CA GLY A 33 16.98 0.80 -16.69
C GLY A 33 17.47 0.26 -18.04
N ARG A 34 16.77 0.55 -19.15
CA ARG A 34 17.18 0.16 -20.52
C ARG A 34 18.13 1.15 -21.16
N VAL A 35 17.93 2.44 -20.90
CA VAL A 35 18.76 3.53 -21.47
C VAL A 35 19.97 3.90 -20.59
N ARG A 36 20.35 3.03 -19.64
CA ARG A 36 21.40 3.26 -18.62
C ARG A 36 21.26 4.59 -17.86
N GLY A 37 20.04 5.11 -17.75
CA GLY A 37 19.75 6.33 -17.01
C GLY A 37 19.68 6.09 -15.49
N ARG A 38 19.68 7.18 -14.71
CA ARG A 38 19.56 7.15 -13.24
C ARG A 38 18.21 6.54 -12.82
N ARG A 39 18.25 5.32 -12.28
CA ARG A 39 17.08 4.60 -11.75
C ARG A 39 16.46 5.32 -10.55
N ILE A 40 15.17 5.11 -10.33
CA ILE A 40 14.47 5.59 -9.14
C ILE A 40 14.89 4.70 -7.96
N SER A 41 15.05 5.29 -6.77
CA SER A 41 15.35 4.54 -5.56
C SER A 41 14.20 3.58 -5.22
N GLU A 42 14.54 2.39 -4.74
CA GLU A 42 13.55 1.40 -4.31
C GLU A 42 12.66 1.94 -3.19
N SER A 43 13.25 2.71 -2.26
CA SER A 43 12.54 3.35 -1.17
C SER A 43 11.43 4.29 -1.65
N ASN A 44 11.65 5.06 -2.73
CA ASN A 44 10.61 5.94 -3.26
C ASN A 44 9.45 5.13 -3.86
N LEU A 45 9.74 4.06 -4.61
CA LEU A 45 8.69 3.20 -5.17
C LEU A 45 7.86 2.52 -4.07
N LEU A 46 8.52 2.10 -2.97
CA LEU A 46 7.84 1.54 -1.81
C LEU A 46 7.02 2.59 -1.06
N LEU A 47 7.52 3.81 -0.91
CA LEU A 47 6.80 4.91 -0.28
C LEU A 47 5.48 5.21 -1.01
N TRP A 48 5.52 5.36 -2.34
CA TRP A 48 4.31 5.56 -3.14
C TRP A 48 3.33 4.40 -3.04
N SER A 49 3.84 3.17 -2.92
CA SER A 49 3.02 1.99 -2.67
C SER A 49 2.34 2.05 -1.29
N ALA A 50 3.08 2.48 -0.25
CA ALA A 50 2.59 2.57 1.12
C ALA A 50 1.53 3.66 1.32
N VAL A 51 1.63 4.78 0.60
CA VAL A 51 0.67 5.89 0.65
C VAL A 51 -0.71 5.52 0.08
N GLY A 52 -0.81 4.45 -0.71
CA GLY A 52 -2.09 3.96 -1.28
C GLY A 52 -1.98 3.45 -2.71
N GLY A 53 -0.78 3.48 -3.31
CA GLY A 53 -0.52 3.01 -4.66
C GLY A 53 -0.29 1.50 -4.79
N THR A 54 -0.47 0.72 -3.72
CA THR A 54 -0.20 -0.72 -3.64
C THR A 54 -0.85 -1.56 -4.74
N PRO A 55 -2.13 -1.36 -5.10
CA PRO A 55 -2.75 -2.08 -6.23
C PRO A 55 -2.02 -1.81 -7.55
N ALA A 56 -1.77 -0.54 -7.87
CA ALA A 56 -1.03 -0.15 -9.07
C ALA A 56 0.43 -0.63 -9.03
N ALA A 57 1.09 -0.59 -7.88
CA ALA A 57 2.44 -1.10 -7.69
C ALA A 57 2.52 -2.61 -7.99
N LYS A 58 1.54 -3.39 -7.50
CA LYS A 58 1.49 -4.84 -7.76
C LYS A 58 1.17 -5.15 -9.22
N LEU A 59 0.25 -4.39 -9.82
CA LEU A 59 -0.07 -4.49 -11.23
C LEU A 59 1.15 -4.16 -12.10
N ALA A 60 1.84 -3.06 -11.81
CA ALA A 60 3.05 -2.64 -12.49
C ALA A 60 4.17 -3.67 -12.31
N GLN A 61 4.39 -4.18 -11.10
CA GLN A 61 5.37 -5.24 -10.81
C GLN A 61 5.14 -6.46 -11.70
N LYS A 62 3.88 -6.93 -11.80
CA LYS A 62 3.50 -8.09 -12.64
C LYS A 62 3.64 -7.78 -14.15
N ARG A 63 2.98 -6.72 -14.65
CA ARG A 63 2.96 -6.38 -16.09
C ARG A 63 4.33 -6.01 -16.62
N LEU A 64 5.10 -5.25 -15.85
CA LEU A 64 6.42 -4.82 -16.25
C LEU A 64 7.50 -5.86 -15.93
N ARG A 65 7.15 -6.98 -15.29
CA ARG A 65 8.12 -7.99 -14.78
C ARG A 65 9.28 -7.32 -14.03
N HIS A 66 8.96 -6.22 -13.35
CA HIS A 66 9.96 -5.35 -12.75
C HIS A 66 10.22 -5.84 -11.32
N LYS A 67 11.46 -6.27 -11.03
CA LYS A 67 11.89 -6.69 -9.69
C LYS A 67 10.89 -7.63 -8.99
N THR A 68 10.44 -8.65 -9.72
CA THR A 68 9.57 -9.72 -9.22
C THR A 68 10.34 -10.78 -8.44
N VAL A 69 11.61 -10.99 -8.77
CA VAL A 69 12.47 -12.05 -8.19
C VAL A 69 13.57 -11.49 -7.29
N LYS A 70 14.11 -10.30 -7.60
CA LYS A 70 15.19 -9.69 -6.80
C LYS A 70 14.64 -9.16 -5.48
N GLN A 71 15.01 -9.83 -4.39
CA GLN A 71 14.84 -9.35 -3.01
C GLN A 71 15.85 -8.22 -2.75
N PRO A 72 15.53 -7.22 -1.90
CA PRO A 72 14.46 -7.20 -0.90
C PRO A 72 13.10 -6.60 -1.34
N PHE A 73 13.03 -6.01 -2.54
CA PHE A 73 11.88 -5.18 -2.95
C PHE A 73 10.53 -5.90 -2.90
N ALA A 74 10.44 -7.12 -3.42
CA ALA A 74 9.19 -7.87 -3.45
C ALA A 74 8.68 -8.23 -2.04
N ARG A 75 9.59 -8.55 -1.10
CA ARG A 75 9.25 -8.81 0.30
C ARG A 75 8.75 -7.54 0.99
N GLN A 76 9.41 -6.40 0.77
CA GLN A 76 9.01 -5.12 1.34
C GLN A 76 7.62 -4.67 0.81
N LEU A 77 7.37 -4.81 -0.50
CA LEU A 77 6.05 -4.50 -1.08
C LEU A 77 4.95 -5.39 -0.50
N ASN A 78 5.22 -6.69 -0.33
CA ASN A 78 4.25 -7.60 0.31
C ASN A 78 4.03 -7.26 1.79
N ALA A 79 5.06 -6.86 2.52
CA ALA A 79 4.92 -6.41 3.91
C ALA A 79 4.01 -5.18 4.02
N ILE A 80 4.17 -4.20 3.12
CA ILE A 80 3.28 -3.03 3.04
C ILE A 80 1.83 -3.45 2.82
N ILE A 81 1.57 -4.39 1.90
CA ILE A 81 0.22 -4.91 1.64
C ILE A 81 -0.37 -5.54 2.92
N TRP A 82 0.39 -6.37 3.63
CA TRP A 82 -0.08 -7.00 4.87
C TRP A 82 -0.40 -5.97 5.96
N VAL A 83 0.45 -4.96 6.14
CA VAL A 83 0.22 -3.87 7.09
C VAL A 83 -1.06 -3.09 6.74
N GLN A 84 -1.25 -2.75 5.47
CA GLN A 84 -2.47 -2.06 5.02
C GLN A 84 -3.73 -2.89 5.24
N ILE A 85 -3.69 -4.19 4.92
CA ILE A 85 -4.82 -5.11 5.18
C ILE A 85 -5.13 -5.15 6.68
N LEU A 86 -4.12 -5.29 7.54
CA LEU A 86 -4.30 -5.34 8.99
C LEU A 86 -4.96 -4.05 9.51
N ILE A 87 -4.52 -2.88 9.02
CA ILE A 87 -5.11 -1.58 9.38
C ILE A 87 -6.58 -1.52 8.95
N VAL A 88 -6.87 -1.90 7.70
CA VAL A 88 -8.25 -1.89 7.17
C VAL A 88 -9.15 -2.83 7.98
N VAL A 89 -8.68 -4.04 8.28
CA VAL A 89 -9.42 -5.01 9.10
C VAL A 89 -9.66 -4.46 10.51
N PHE A 90 -8.64 -3.87 11.14
CA PHE A 90 -8.77 -3.28 12.47
C PHE A 90 -9.80 -2.13 12.51
N ILE A 91 -9.85 -1.29 11.48
CA ILE A 91 -10.81 -0.18 11.38
C ILE A 91 -12.22 -0.70 11.07
N ALA A 92 -12.35 -1.57 10.07
CA ALA A 92 -13.64 -2.03 9.55
C ALA A 92 -14.39 -2.96 10.50
N PHE A 93 -13.68 -3.76 11.30
CA PHE A 93 -14.31 -4.76 12.18
C PHE A 93 -14.25 -4.31 13.65
N PRO A 94 -15.31 -3.64 14.17
CA PRO A 94 -15.39 -3.27 15.59
C PRO A 94 -15.28 -4.48 16.53
N GLN A 95 -15.70 -5.66 16.09
CA GLN A 95 -15.59 -6.90 16.87
C GLN A 95 -14.14 -7.29 17.14
N VAL A 96 -13.24 -7.08 16.16
CA VAL A 96 -11.80 -7.33 16.33
C VAL A 96 -11.23 -6.39 17.39
N ARG A 97 -11.62 -5.11 17.37
CA ARG A 97 -11.21 -4.13 18.39
C ARG A 97 -11.71 -4.53 19.77
N ALA A 98 -12.97 -4.95 19.88
CA ALA A 98 -13.57 -5.37 21.14
C ALA A 98 -12.88 -6.60 21.74
N LEU A 99 -12.57 -7.62 20.93
CA LEU A 99 -11.84 -8.82 21.38
C LEU A 99 -10.43 -8.48 21.86
N LEU A 100 -9.73 -7.57 21.18
CA LEU A 100 -8.41 -7.12 21.61
C LEU A 100 -8.46 -6.38 22.95
N TRP A 101 -9.46 -5.52 23.14
CA TRP A 101 -9.68 -4.85 24.43
C TRP A 101 -9.96 -5.86 25.55
N GLN A 102 -10.82 -6.85 25.31
CA GLN A 102 -11.13 -7.91 26.28
C GLN A 102 -9.90 -8.74 26.64
N ALA A 103 -9.08 -9.11 25.66
CA ALA A 103 -7.84 -9.85 25.89
C ALA A 103 -6.84 -9.03 26.74
N LEU A 104 -6.71 -7.73 26.45
CA LEU A 104 -5.83 -6.83 27.20
C LEU A 104 -6.29 -6.64 28.64
N THR A 105 -7.60 -6.50 28.89
CA THR A 105 -8.13 -6.38 30.26
C THR A 105 -7.97 -7.69 31.04
N PHE A 106 -8.13 -8.83 30.38
CA PHE A 106 -7.92 -10.13 31.00
C PHE A 106 -6.45 -10.32 31.43
N VAL A 107 -5.48 -10.03 30.56
CA VAL A 107 -4.05 -10.12 30.91
C VAL A 107 -3.67 -9.17 32.05
N LYS A 108 -4.21 -7.95 32.06
CA LYS A 108 -3.98 -7.00 33.16
C LYS A 108 -4.63 -7.43 34.49
N GLY A 109 -5.68 -8.23 34.46
CA GLY A 109 -6.33 -8.76 35.66
C GLY A 109 -5.66 -10.01 36.25
N LEU A 110 -4.69 -10.60 35.53
CA LEU A 110 -3.92 -11.76 35.97
C LEU A 110 -2.56 -11.39 36.59
N ASN A 111 -2.13 -10.13 36.48
CA ASN A 111 -0.94 -9.57 37.11
C ASN A 111 -1.32 -8.69 38.30
#